data_AF-A0A7C6A586-F1
#
_entry.id   AF-A0A7C6A586-F1
#
_cell.length_a   1.000
_cell.length_b   1.000
_cell.length_c   1.000
_cell.angle_alpha   90.00
_cell.angle_beta   90.00
_cell.angle_gamma   90.00
#
_symmetry.space_group_name_H-M   'P 1'
#
loop_
_entity.id
_entity.type
_entity.pdbx_description
1 polymer ?
#
loop_
_entity_poly.entity_id
_entity_poly.type
_entity_poly.pdbx_seq_one_letter_code
_entity_poly.pdbx_strand_id
1 'polypeptide(L)'
;MKNETERFPRTQPQSRRYIWACAMTGMHTLEAGHDPVRRADLLADDGRIRTFMEPTDFYTMAPRDNLAAGSTKWVLANPGTSYIAYTYDCSGPMGLKELAAGDYDLLWFDTTNGRTVRQSGVRIAAGDASWSKPESLGREIALYVTRRK
;
A
#
# COMPACT_ATOMS: atom_id res chain seq x y z
N MET A 1 -24.45 18.68 13.82
CA MET A 1 -24.68 17.22 13.74
C MET A 1 -23.35 16.55 14.03
N LYS A 2 -23.27 15.62 14.99
CA LYS A 2 -22.01 14.91 15.27
C LYS A 2 -21.79 13.86 14.20
N ASN A 3 -20.68 13.91 13.46
CA ASN A 3 -20.33 12.88 12.47
C ASN A 3 -19.80 11.61 13.17
N GLU A 4 -19.62 10.50 12.43
CA GLU A 4 -19.12 9.23 12.98
C GLU A 4 -17.78 9.38 13.70
N THR A 5 -16.90 10.26 13.21
CA THR A 5 -15.57 10.48 13.76
C THR A 5 -15.60 11.19 15.12
N GLU A 6 -16.66 11.95 15.42
CA GLU A 6 -16.90 12.49 16.77
C GLU A 6 -17.43 11.43 17.75
N ARG A 7 -18.08 10.35 17.26
CA ARG A 7 -18.51 9.22 18.08
C ARG A 7 -17.39 8.21 18.30
N PHE A 8 -16.50 8.04 17.32
CA PHE A 8 -15.38 7.11 17.34
C PHE A 8 -14.08 7.84 16.98
N PRO A 9 -13.53 8.65 17.90
CA PRO A 9 -12.33 9.42 17.61
C PRO A 9 -11.14 8.49 17.35
N ARG A 10 -10.52 8.66 16.18
CA ARG A 10 -9.26 7.99 15.83
C ARG A 10 -8.09 8.95 15.99
N THR A 11 -6.93 8.37 16.31
CA THR A 11 -5.64 9.05 16.30
C THR A 11 -4.82 8.61 15.11
N GLN A 12 -3.71 9.31 14.85
CA GLN A 12 -2.59 8.70 14.15
C GLN A 12 -1.90 7.70 15.08
N PRO A 13 -1.51 6.49 14.62
CA PRO A 13 -1.54 5.98 13.24
C PRO A 13 -2.83 5.23 12.86
N GLN A 14 -3.82 5.15 13.76
CA GLN A 14 -5.01 4.32 13.58
C GLN A 14 -5.81 4.70 12.32
N SER A 15 -6.02 6.00 12.07
CA SER A 15 -6.78 6.47 10.91
C SER A 15 -6.14 6.04 9.60
N ARG A 16 -4.83 6.25 9.45
CA ARG A 16 -4.08 5.85 8.25
C ARG A 16 -4.20 4.35 7.98
N ARG A 17 -3.93 3.52 9.00
CA ARG A 17 -3.99 2.07 8.87
C ARG A 17 -5.39 1.58 8.50
N TYR A 18 -6.42 2.23 9.04
CA TYR A 18 -7.81 1.95 8.68
C TYR A 18 -8.08 2.24 7.20
N ILE A 19 -7.69 3.41 6.70
CA ILE A 19 -7.87 3.78 5.29
C ILE A 19 -7.11 2.83 4.35
N TRP A 20 -5.87 2.47 4.69
CA TRP A 20 -5.11 1.48 3.94
C TRP A 20 -5.76 0.10 3.98
N ALA A 21 -6.27 -0.35 5.14
CA ALA A 21 -7.01 -1.62 5.22
C ALA A 21 -8.26 -1.61 4.32
N CYS A 22 -9.02 -0.51 4.30
CA CYS A 22 -10.15 -0.34 3.38
C CYS A 22 -9.71 -0.44 1.92
N ALA A 23 -8.66 0.28 1.52
CA ALA A 23 -8.18 0.21 0.15
C ALA A 23 -7.70 -1.20 -0.24
N MET A 24 -6.95 -1.86 0.65
CA MET A 24 -6.41 -3.22 0.42
C MET A 24 -7.49 -4.31 0.41
N THR A 25 -8.69 -4.04 0.92
CA THR A 25 -9.87 -4.91 0.77
C THR A 25 -10.65 -4.66 -0.53
N GLY A 26 -10.14 -3.79 -1.41
CA GLY A 26 -10.75 -3.45 -2.69
C GLY A 26 -11.82 -2.36 -2.59
N MET A 27 -11.93 -1.66 -1.46
CA MET A 27 -12.85 -0.53 -1.35
C MET A 27 -12.27 0.70 -2.08
N HIS A 28 -13.06 1.27 -3.00
CA HIS A 28 -12.68 2.44 -3.79
C HIS A 28 -13.25 3.77 -3.25
N THR A 29 -13.87 3.74 -2.06
CA THR A 29 -14.47 4.92 -1.42
C THR A 29 -13.61 5.39 -0.26
N LEU A 30 -13.33 6.69 -0.23
CA LEU A 30 -12.79 7.35 0.97
C LEU A 30 -13.90 7.56 2.00
N GLU A 31 -13.54 7.49 3.27
CA GLU A 31 -14.46 7.64 4.39
C GLU A 31 -15.16 9.01 4.37
N ALA A 32 -16.48 9.01 4.50
CA ALA A 32 -17.25 10.20 4.82
C ALA A 32 -17.19 10.41 6.35
N GLY A 33 -16.60 11.52 6.81
CA GLY A 33 -16.66 11.84 8.24
C GLY A 33 -15.53 12.68 8.82
N HIS A 34 -14.41 12.88 8.12
CA HIS A 34 -13.32 13.69 8.65
C HIS A 34 -13.81 15.09 9.09
N ASP A 35 -13.42 15.53 10.29
CA ASP A 35 -13.58 16.92 10.74
C ASP A 35 -12.36 17.72 10.25
N PRO A 36 -12.42 18.38 9.07
CA PRO A 36 -11.28 19.08 8.49
C PRO A 36 -10.79 20.24 9.36
N VAL A 37 -11.68 20.81 10.18
CA VAL A 37 -11.37 22.00 10.98
C VAL A 37 -10.54 21.61 12.19
N ARG A 38 -10.87 20.51 12.85
CA ARG A 38 -10.21 20.08 14.09
C ARG A 38 -9.15 19.00 13.89
N ARG A 39 -9.17 18.29 12.76
CA ARG A 39 -8.36 17.09 12.50
C ARG A 39 -7.76 17.10 11.09
N ALA A 40 -7.26 18.25 10.67
CA ALA A 40 -6.63 18.44 9.36
C ALA A 40 -5.43 17.49 9.13
N ASP A 41 -4.76 17.05 10.20
CA ASP A 41 -3.67 16.08 10.16
C ASP A 41 -4.12 14.70 9.66
N LEU A 42 -5.36 14.30 9.91
CA LEU A 42 -5.91 13.03 9.42
C LEU A 42 -6.17 13.06 7.91
N LEU A 43 -6.55 14.21 7.36
CA LEU A 43 -6.77 14.39 5.91
C LEU A 43 -5.49 14.33 5.08
N ALA A 44 -4.34 14.62 5.69
CA ALA A 44 -3.07 14.48 4.99
C ALA A 44 -2.82 13.02 4.55
N ASP A 45 -3.32 12.03 5.31
CA ASP A 45 -3.20 10.62 4.93
C ASP A 45 -4.13 10.21 3.79
N ASP A 46 -5.33 10.79 3.69
CA ASP A 46 -6.21 10.63 2.53
C ASP A 46 -5.51 11.11 1.25
N GLY A 47 -4.82 12.26 1.34
CA GLY A 47 -4.01 12.79 0.22
C GLY A 47 -2.84 11.88 -0.14
N ARG A 48 -2.19 11.25 0.84
CA ARG A 48 -1.05 10.33 0.63
C ARG A 48 -1.50 9.05 -0.06
N ILE A 49 -2.58 8.42 0.39
CA ILE A 49 -3.07 7.20 -0.26
C ILE A 49 -3.51 7.49 -1.70
N ARG A 50 -4.17 8.62 -1.96
CA ARG A 50 -4.49 9.07 -3.32
C ARG A 50 -3.24 9.20 -4.17
N THR A 51 -2.22 9.90 -3.67
CA THR A 51 -0.94 10.11 -4.37
C THR A 51 -0.28 8.78 -4.77
N PHE A 52 -0.40 7.75 -3.93
CA PHE A 52 0.12 6.42 -4.24
C PHE A 52 -0.76 5.67 -5.25
N MET A 53 -2.08 5.68 -5.08
CA MET A 53 -3.00 4.88 -5.89
C MET A 53 -3.17 5.40 -7.32
N GLU A 54 -3.19 6.73 -7.51
CA GLU A 54 -3.37 7.37 -8.83
C GLU A 54 -2.43 6.87 -9.94
N PRO A 55 -1.11 6.68 -9.70
CA PRO A 55 -0.20 6.16 -10.72
C PRO A 55 -0.24 4.62 -10.89
N THR A 56 -1.13 3.90 -10.20
CA THR A 56 -1.25 2.43 -10.28
C THR A 56 -2.46 2.00 -11.11
N ASP A 57 -2.54 0.70 -11.41
CA ASP A 57 -3.72 0.05 -11.99
C ASP A 57 -4.58 -0.66 -10.93
N PHE A 58 -4.63 -0.15 -9.69
CA PHE A 58 -5.35 -0.75 -8.56
C PHE A 58 -6.81 -1.11 -8.87
N TYR A 59 -7.47 -0.37 -9.78
CA TYR A 59 -8.84 -0.62 -10.23
C TYR A 59 -9.01 -1.95 -11.01
N THR A 60 -7.92 -2.58 -11.42
CA THR A 60 -7.89 -3.90 -12.06
C THR A 60 -7.57 -5.03 -11.09
N MET A 61 -7.28 -4.70 -9.83
CA MET A 61 -6.79 -5.65 -8.84
C MET A 61 -7.91 -6.16 -7.93
N ALA A 62 -7.69 -7.33 -7.35
CA ALA A 62 -8.52 -7.89 -6.28
C ALA A 62 -7.66 -8.24 -5.05
N PRO A 63 -8.23 -8.28 -3.83
CA PRO A 63 -7.55 -8.78 -2.64
C PRO A 63 -7.04 -10.21 -2.84
N ARG A 64 -5.76 -10.45 -2.56
CA ARG A 64 -5.04 -11.72 -2.75
C ARG A 64 -3.99 -11.95 -1.66
N ASP A 65 -4.37 -11.84 -0.40
CA ASP A 65 -3.46 -12.00 0.75
C ASP A 65 -2.76 -13.38 0.79
N ASN A 66 -3.31 -14.39 0.10
CA ASN A 66 -2.64 -15.67 -0.11
C ASN A 66 -1.28 -15.53 -0.81
N LEU A 67 -1.07 -14.47 -1.59
CA LEU A 67 0.18 -14.13 -2.27
C LEU A 67 1.17 -13.38 -1.38
N ALA A 68 0.83 -13.03 -0.14
CA ALA A 68 1.74 -12.32 0.75
C ALA A 68 2.93 -13.21 1.18
N ALA A 69 4.13 -12.62 1.22
CA ALA A 69 5.34 -13.24 1.78
C ALA A 69 6.17 -12.22 2.58
N GLY A 70 7.06 -12.73 3.46
CA GLY A 70 7.92 -11.90 4.30
C GLY A 70 7.12 -10.99 5.23
N SER A 71 7.44 -9.69 5.24
CA SER A 71 6.74 -8.68 6.03
C SER A 71 5.43 -8.17 5.40
N THR A 72 5.07 -8.61 4.20
CA THR A 72 3.80 -8.22 3.55
C THR A 72 2.61 -8.75 4.33
N LYS A 73 1.64 -7.88 4.63
CA LYS A 73 0.40 -8.25 5.35
C LYS A 73 -0.78 -8.39 4.42
N TRP A 74 -0.94 -7.44 3.50
CA TRP A 74 -2.05 -7.41 2.57
C TRP A 74 -1.57 -7.25 1.14
N VAL A 75 -2.30 -7.83 0.21
CA VAL A 75 -1.99 -7.78 -1.22
C VAL A 75 -3.25 -7.49 -2.03
N LEU A 76 -3.18 -6.48 -2.89
CA LEU A 76 -4.05 -6.36 -4.06
C LEU A 76 -3.24 -6.88 -5.27
N ALA A 77 -3.87 -7.65 -6.13
CA ALA A 77 -3.19 -8.19 -7.30
C ALA A 77 -4.08 -8.26 -8.55
N ASN A 78 -3.45 -7.99 -9.69
CA ASN A 78 -3.83 -8.44 -11.01
C ASN A 78 -2.75 -9.46 -11.45
N PRO A 79 -2.93 -10.76 -11.13
CA PRO A 79 -1.87 -11.76 -11.25
C PRO A 79 -1.24 -11.81 -12.64
N GLY A 80 0.09 -11.93 -12.66
CA GLY A 80 0.91 -11.91 -13.87
C GLY A 80 1.20 -10.51 -14.43
N THR A 81 0.57 -9.46 -13.90
CA THR A 81 0.69 -8.08 -14.39
C THR A 81 1.20 -7.13 -13.30
N SER A 82 0.47 -6.99 -12.19
CA SER A 82 0.72 -5.92 -11.22
C SER A 82 0.19 -6.29 -9.83
N TYR A 83 0.82 -5.73 -8.80
CA TYR A 83 0.56 -6.05 -7.39
C TYR A 83 0.79 -4.81 -6.53
N ILE A 84 -0.03 -4.62 -5.51
CA ILE A 84 0.23 -3.70 -4.40
C ILE A 84 0.37 -4.56 -3.15
N ALA A 85 1.54 -4.52 -2.52
CA ALA A 85 1.81 -5.13 -1.22
C ALA A 85 1.84 -4.05 -0.14
N TYR A 86 1.18 -4.28 0.99
CA TYR A 86 1.16 -3.33 2.11
C TYR A 86 1.52 -4.02 3.43
N THR A 87 2.21 -3.26 4.28
CA THR A 87 2.44 -3.61 5.69
C THR A 87 2.53 -2.36 6.55
N TYR A 88 2.06 -2.46 7.80
CA TYR A 88 2.19 -1.40 8.79
C TYR A 88 3.30 -1.61 9.82
N ASP A 89 4.04 -2.70 9.67
CA ASP A 89 5.15 -3.02 10.55
C ASP A 89 6.22 -3.81 9.79
N CYS A 90 6.86 -3.17 8.81
CA CYS A 90 7.94 -3.73 8.04
C CYS A 90 9.17 -3.94 8.94
N SER A 91 9.38 -5.19 9.36
CA SER A 91 10.52 -5.61 10.19
C SER A 91 11.59 -6.40 9.41
N GLY A 92 11.33 -6.74 8.15
CA GLY A 92 12.24 -7.44 7.26
C GLY A 92 11.85 -7.22 5.78
N PRO A 93 12.34 -8.09 4.87
CA PRO A 93 11.98 -8.03 3.46
C PRO A 93 10.47 -8.16 3.23
N MET A 94 9.92 -7.35 2.32
CA MET A 94 8.56 -7.52 1.82
C MET A 94 8.60 -8.44 0.60
N GLY A 95 7.61 -9.31 0.45
CA GLY A 95 7.59 -10.27 -0.64
C GLY A 95 6.20 -10.59 -1.17
N LEU A 96 6.22 -11.27 -2.31
CA LEU A 96 5.07 -11.81 -3.03
C LEU A 96 5.37 -13.24 -3.47
N LYS A 97 4.36 -14.09 -3.43
CA LYS A 97 4.43 -15.48 -3.90
C LYS A 97 3.99 -15.61 -5.35
N GLU A 98 4.41 -16.71 -5.97
CA GLU A 98 3.87 -17.17 -7.27
C GLU A 98 3.99 -16.12 -8.42
N LEU A 99 5.06 -15.33 -8.43
CA LEU A 99 5.30 -14.38 -9.51
C LEU A 99 5.74 -15.09 -10.80
N ALA A 100 5.27 -14.59 -11.94
CA ALA A 100 5.78 -15.01 -13.23
C ALA A 100 7.20 -14.47 -13.46
N ALA A 101 8.05 -15.24 -14.14
CA ALA A 101 9.39 -14.76 -14.52
C ALA A 101 9.30 -13.51 -15.42
N GLY A 102 10.18 -12.55 -15.19
CA GLY A 102 10.23 -11.32 -15.99
C GLY A 102 10.98 -10.19 -15.29
N ASP A 103 10.97 -9.02 -15.94
CA ASP A 103 11.51 -7.80 -15.37
C ASP A 103 10.37 -6.94 -14.82
N TYR A 104 10.58 -6.41 -13.62
CA TYR A 104 9.56 -5.67 -12.88
C TYR A 104 10.07 -4.30 -12.45
N ASP A 105 9.14 -3.35 -12.36
CA ASP A 105 9.34 -2.06 -11.71
C ASP A 105 8.73 -2.08 -10.32
N LEU A 106 9.47 -1.54 -9.36
CA LEU A 106 9.09 -1.45 -7.96
C LEU A 106 8.98 0.02 -7.57
N LEU A 107 7.84 0.40 -7.03
CA LEU A 107 7.59 1.70 -6.42
C LEU A 107 7.32 1.50 -4.93
N TRP A 108 8.30 1.83 -4.11
CA TRP A 108 8.18 1.88 -2.67
C TRP A 108 7.57 3.21 -2.24
N PHE A 109 6.67 3.18 -1.28
CA PHE A 109 5.98 4.34 -0.73
C PHE A 109 5.90 4.26 0.79
N ASP A 110 6.46 5.25 1.47
CA ASP A 110 6.28 5.45 2.90
C ASP A 110 4.95 6.14 3.16
N THR A 111 4.02 5.39 3.73
CA THR A 111 2.64 5.83 3.93
C THR A 111 2.53 6.96 4.94
N THR A 112 3.53 7.13 5.82
CA THR A 112 3.52 8.10 6.92
C THR A 112 3.90 9.51 6.48
N ASN A 113 4.73 9.62 5.45
CA ASN A 113 5.30 10.90 5.00
C ASN A 113 5.27 11.11 3.48
N GLY A 114 4.87 10.10 2.70
CA GLY A 114 4.73 10.17 1.25
C GLY A 114 6.04 10.03 0.47
N ARG A 115 7.16 9.69 1.11
CA ARG A 115 8.43 9.47 0.42
C ARG A 115 8.36 8.24 -0.48
N THR A 116 8.99 8.33 -1.65
CA THR A 116 9.00 7.25 -2.63
C THR A 116 10.39 6.88 -3.08
N VAL A 117 10.60 5.60 -3.39
CA VAL A 117 11.81 5.10 -4.05
C VAL A 117 11.39 4.20 -5.20
N ARG A 118 11.99 4.42 -6.38
CA ARG A 118 11.75 3.60 -7.58
C ARG A 118 12.95 2.72 -7.86
N GLN A 119 12.69 1.46 -8.19
CA GLN A 119 13.67 0.53 -8.73
C GLN A 119 13.12 -0.04 -10.02
N SER A 120 13.98 -0.13 -11.03
CA SER A 120 13.59 -0.36 -12.40
C SER A 120 14.27 -1.60 -12.95
N GLY A 121 13.55 -2.46 -13.67
CA GLY A 121 14.12 -3.65 -14.32
C GLY A 121 14.65 -4.68 -13.34
N VAL A 122 13.96 -4.88 -12.22
CA VAL A 122 14.28 -5.91 -11.23
C VAL A 122 13.90 -7.26 -11.83
N ARG A 123 14.90 -8.09 -12.11
CA ARG A 123 14.70 -9.42 -12.69
C ARG A 123 14.22 -10.40 -11.63
N ILE A 124 13.12 -11.09 -11.93
CA ILE A 124 12.50 -12.10 -11.07
C ILE A 124 12.50 -13.44 -11.80
N ALA A 125 13.05 -14.46 -11.14
CA ALA A 125 12.79 -15.85 -11.52
C ALA A 125 11.36 -16.23 -11.09
N ALA A 126 10.70 -17.12 -11.84
CA ALA A 126 9.35 -17.54 -11.48
C ALA A 126 9.30 -18.10 -10.04
N GLY A 127 8.21 -17.82 -9.33
CA GLY A 127 7.99 -18.22 -7.94
C GLY A 127 8.01 -17.05 -6.96
N ASP A 128 8.44 -17.32 -5.74
CA ASP A 128 8.43 -16.35 -4.65
C ASP A 128 9.57 -15.34 -4.78
N ALA A 129 9.28 -14.07 -4.54
CA ALA A 129 10.27 -13.00 -4.52
C ALA A 129 10.11 -12.13 -3.28
N SER A 130 11.23 -11.61 -2.79
CA SER A 130 11.26 -10.67 -1.68
C SER A 130 12.33 -9.61 -1.88
N TRP A 131 12.09 -8.41 -1.38
CA TRP A 131 12.97 -7.27 -1.51
C TRP A 131 13.13 -6.55 -0.18
N SER A 132 14.36 -6.11 0.09
CA SER A 132 14.63 -5.25 1.22
C SER A 132 14.07 -3.85 0.96
N LYS A 133 13.27 -3.36 1.90
CA LYS A 133 12.81 -1.98 1.92
C LYS A 133 14.01 -1.02 1.93
N PRO A 134 14.01 0.04 1.12
CA PRO A 134 15.04 1.09 1.19
C PRO A 134 15.19 1.66 2.60
N GLU A 135 16.44 1.93 3.01
CA GLU A 135 16.78 2.41 4.36
C GLU A 135 16.16 3.78 4.67
N SER A 136 15.92 4.60 3.64
CA SER A 136 15.36 5.95 3.76
C SER A 136 13.86 5.99 4.12
N LEU A 137 13.17 4.85 4.11
CA LEU A 137 11.73 4.74 4.38
C LEU A 137 11.47 4.22 5.80
N GLY A 138 10.30 4.55 6.36
CA GLY A 138 9.85 4.09 7.67
C GLY A 138 9.41 2.61 7.71
N ARG A 139 8.50 2.26 8.62
CA ARG A 139 8.00 0.88 8.81
C ARG A 139 6.63 0.61 8.18
N GLU A 140 5.86 1.64 7.83
CA GLU A 140 4.53 1.48 7.23
C GLU A 140 4.62 1.79 5.73
N ILE A 141 4.60 0.73 4.93
CA ILE A 141 5.04 0.73 3.53
C ILE A 141 3.97 0.15 2.63
N ALA A 142 3.77 0.82 1.50
CA ALA A 142 3.16 0.24 0.32
C ALA A 142 4.24 0.03 -0.75
N LEU A 143 4.17 -1.11 -1.43
CA LEU A 143 5.05 -1.47 -2.53
C LEU A 143 4.18 -1.82 -3.73
N TYR A 144 4.27 -1.04 -4.80
CA TYR A 144 3.68 -1.36 -6.09
C TYR A 144 4.70 -2.08 -6.96
N VAL A 145 4.35 -3.27 -7.43
CA VAL A 145 5.19 -4.14 -8.27
C VAL A 145 4.49 -4.31 -9.60
N THR A 146 5.11 -3.90 -10.69
CA THR A 146 4.52 -3.97 -12.05
C THR A 146 5.45 -4.69 -13.00
N ARG A 147 4.93 -5.65 -13.75
CA ARG A 147 5.69 -6.35 -14.78
C ARG A 147 5.88 -5.43 -15.99
N ARG A 148 7.09 -5.36 -16.51
CA ARG A 148 7.36 -4.70 -17.80
C ARG A 148 6.79 -5.56 -18.93
N LYS A 149 6.20 -4.89 -19.92
CA LYS A 149 5.76 -5.51 -21.17
C LYS A 149 6.94 -5.91 -22.03
#